data_AF-A0A819Y8Y1-F1
#
_entry.id   AF-A0A819Y8Y1-F1
#
_cell.length_a   1.000
_cell.length_b   1.000
_cell.length_c   1.000
_cell.angle_alpha   90.00
_cell.angle_beta   90.00
_cell.angle_gamma   90.00
#
_symmetry.space_group_name_H-M   'P 1'
#
loop_
_entity.id
_entity.type
_entity.pdbx_description
1 polymer ?
#
loop_
_entity_poly.entity_id
_entity_poly.type
_entity_poly.pdbx_seq_one_letter_code
_entity_poly.pdbx_strand_id
1 'polypeptide(L)'
;MTLDDHARFEYLGNTPSSDVPKYTIIFLSIVVNSLIFYLLPSKLTPLLKSYVISSIHAIICVGSVINFFARYSVNLKQVNRIAGGGVYGTGDEIMTYSICYSLGYFTYDLLLMLFYKSVRTTATLAHHIIILLAFYAG
;
A
#
# COMPACT_ATOMS: atom_id res chain seq x y z
N MET A 1 -26.30 1.75 15.59
CA MET A 1 -26.14 0.61 14.65
C MET A 1 -27.47 -0.10 14.64
N THR A 2 -28.24 0.08 13.58
CA THR A 2 -29.55 -0.58 13.43
C THR A 2 -29.33 -2.00 12.93
N LEU A 3 -30.30 -2.90 13.14
CA LEU A 3 -30.27 -4.28 12.61
C LEU A 3 -30.07 -4.32 11.10
N ASP A 4 -30.51 -3.27 10.40
CA ASP A 4 -30.37 -3.09 8.95
C ASP A 4 -28.92 -2.84 8.52
N ASP A 5 -28.14 -2.12 9.33
CA ASP A 5 -26.70 -1.96 9.10
C ASP A 5 -26.00 -3.32 9.15
N HIS A 6 -26.31 -4.14 10.16
CA HIS A 6 -25.67 -5.46 10.36
C HIS A 6 -25.92 -6.43 9.20
N ALA A 7 -27.16 -6.48 8.70
CA ALA A 7 -27.53 -7.34 7.56
C ALA A 7 -26.88 -6.84 6.25
N ARG A 8 -26.78 -5.52 6.07
CA ARG A 8 -26.03 -4.93 4.95
C ARG A 8 -24.53 -5.23 5.06
N PHE A 9 -23.97 -5.23 6.27
CA PHE A 9 -22.56 -5.56 6.53
C PHE A 9 -22.21 -7.02 6.21
N GLU A 10 -23.07 -8.00 6.55
CA GLU A 10 -22.87 -9.40 6.15
C GLU A 10 -23.00 -9.61 4.64
N TYR A 11 -23.95 -8.91 4.01
CA TYR A 11 -24.14 -8.98 2.56
C TYR A 11 -22.94 -8.41 1.79
N LEU A 12 -22.33 -7.32 2.28
CA LEU A 12 -21.14 -6.69 1.68
C LEU A 12 -19.84 -7.44 1.98
N GLY A 13 -19.77 -8.22 3.05
CA GLY A 13 -18.67 -9.15 3.31
C GLY A 13 -18.65 -10.35 2.36
N ASN A 14 -19.78 -10.64 1.70
CA ASN A 14 -19.98 -11.76 0.79
C ASN A 14 -20.06 -11.38 -0.70
N THR A 15 -19.96 -10.08 -1.04
CA THR A 15 -19.87 -9.67 -2.45
C THR A 15 -18.51 -10.09 -3.05
N PRO A 16 -18.48 -10.71 -4.24
CA PRO A 16 -17.25 -11.20 -4.83
C PRO A 16 -16.25 -10.05 -4.98
N SER A 17 -15.05 -10.29 -4.45
CA SER A 17 -13.94 -9.34 -4.54
C SER A 17 -13.71 -9.00 -6.01
N SER A 18 -13.59 -7.71 -6.32
CA SER A 18 -13.27 -7.24 -7.66
C SER A 18 -12.10 -8.01 -8.26
N ASP A 19 -12.28 -8.55 -9.47
CA ASP A 19 -11.32 -9.36 -10.24
C ASP A 19 -10.03 -8.62 -10.66
N VAL A 20 -9.70 -7.47 -10.05
CA VAL A 20 -8.34 -6.93 -10.18
C VAL A 20 -7.43 -7.83 -9.35
N PRO A 21 -6.54 -8.63 -9.96
CA PRO A 21 -5.76 -9.58 -9.19
C PRO A 21 -4.83 -8.78 -8.29
N LYS A 22 -4.97 -8.90 -6.96
CA LYS A 22 -4.13 -8.19 -5.98
C LYS A 22 -2.64 -8.33 -6.30
N TYR A 23 -2.25 -9.52 -6.76
CA TYR A 23 -0.90 -9.82 -7.26
C TYR A 23 -0.48 -8.99 -8.49
N THR A 24 -1.40 -8.69 -9.40
CA THR A 24 -1.15 -7.80 -10.54
C THR A 24 -0.82 -6.39 -10.06
N ILE A 25 -1.52 -5.85 -9.05
CA ILE A 25 -1.20 -4.53 -8.49
C ILE A 25 0.18 -4.53 -7.83
N ILE A 26 0.50 -5.58 -7.06
CA ILE A 26 1.83 -5.73 -6.43
C ILE A 26 2.92 -5.74 -7.51
N PHE A 27 2.76 -6.57 -8.55
CA PHE A 27 3.71 -6.67 -9.65
C PHE A 27 3.86 -5.36 -10.43
N LEU A 28 2.74 -4.72 -10.79
CA LEU A 28 2.75 -3.42 -11.46
C LEU A 28 3.44 -2.35 -10.61
N SER A 29 3.22 -2.35 -9.29
CA SER A 29 3.90 -1.43 -8.38
C SER A 29 5.42 -1.62 -8.43
N ILE A 30 5.92 -2.85 -8.42
CA ILE A 30 7.37 -3.12 -8.55
C ILE A 30 7.90 -2.57 -9.87
N VAL A 31 7.23 -2.87 -10.99
CA VAL A 31 7.64 -2.46 -12.34
C VAL A 31 7.60 -0.93 -12.49
N VAL A 32 6.52 -0.29 -12.07
CA VAL A 32 6.34 1.16 -12.19
C VAL A 32 7.36 1.91 -11.34
N ASN A 33 7.58 1.51 -10.09
CA ASN A 33 8.60 2.15 -9.25
C ASN A 33 10.00 1.98 -9.83
N SER A 34 10.31 0.80 -10.37
CA SER A 34 11.58 0.56 -11.09
C SER A 34 11.71 1.46 -12.32
N LEU A 35 10.65 1.60 -13.12
CA LEU A 35 10.66 2.47 -14.29
C LEU A 35 10.87 3.93 -13.90
N ILE A 36 10.16 4.43 -12.88
CA ILE A 36 10.34 5.78 -12.34
C ILE A 36 11.79 6.00 -11.92
N PHE A 37 12.41 5.03 -11.25
CA PHE A 37 13.83 5.11 -10.85
C PHE A 37 14.77 5.33 -12.04
N TYR A 38 14.53 4.64 -13.16
CA TYR A 38 15.33 4.79 -14.37
C TYR A 38 15.03 6.10 -15.12
N LEU A 39 13.79 6.60 -15.06
CA LEU A 39 13.39 7.86 -15.67
C LEU A 39 13.88 9.10 -14.89
N LEU A 40 14.13 8.98 -13.59
CA LEU A 40 14.68 10.08 -12.80
C LEU A 40 16.07 10.49 -13.30
N PRO A 41 16.43 11.80 -13.28
CA PRO A 41 17.67 12.29 -13.87
C PRO A 41 18.92 11.52 -13.43
N SER A 42 19.78 11.16 -14.38
CA SER A 42 20.99 10.36 -14.14
C SER A 42 21.99 11.00 -13.18
N LYS A 43 21.98 12.34 -13.07
CA LYS A 43 22.80 13.10 -12.11
C LYS A 43 22.41 12.87 -10.64
N LEU A 44 21.21 12.34 -10.37
CA LEU A 44 20.79 12.05 -9.00
C LEU A 44 21.40 10.73 -8.54
N THR A 45 21.91 10.72 -7.29
CA THR A 45 22.40 9.50 -6.66
C THR A 45 21.24 8.52 -6.45
N PRO A 46 21.51 7.19 -6.40
CA PRO A 46 20.49 6.19 -6.11
C PRO A 46 19.69 6.48 -4.82
N LEU A 47 20.36 7.00 -3.80
CA LEU A 47 19.74 7.41 -2.54
C LEU A 47 18.73 8.55 -2.72
N LEU A 48 19.08 9.58 -3.49
CA LEU A 48 18.16 10.69 -3.70
C LEU A 48 16.97 10.27 -4.57
N LYS A 49 17.19 9.38 -5.55
CA LYS A 49 16.10 8.78 -6.32
C LYS A 49 15.16 7.94 -5.45
N SER A 50 15.71 7.15 -4.51
CA SER A 50 14.88 6.36 -3.59
C SER A 50 14.02 7.27 -2.70
N TYR A 51 14.55 8.39 -2.21
CA TYR A 51 13.76 9.37 -1.44
C TYR A 51 12.62 9.99 -2.24
N VAL A 52 12.83 10.31 -3.51
CA VAL A 52 11.76 10.82 -4.39
C VAL A 52 10.64 9.78 -4.51
N ILE A 53 10.98 8.53 -4.79
CA ILE A 53 9.98 7.46 -4.99
C ILE A 53 9.27 7.11 -3.67
N SER A 54 10.01 7.06 -2.57
CA SER A 54 9.44 6.90 -1.22
C SER A 54 8.44 8.02 -0.87
N SER A 55 8.75 9.26 -1.26
CA SER A 55 7.83 10.39 -1.05
C SER A 55 6.53 10.23 -1.86
N ILE A 56 6.62 9.76 -3.11
CA ILE A 56 5.44 9.45 -3.92
C ILE A 56 4.60 8.37 -3.25
N HIS A 57 5.23 7.29 -2.78
CA HIS A 57 4.56 6.24 -2.03
C HIS A 57 3.84 6.77 -0.78
N ALA A 58 4.53 7.57 0.03
CA ALA A 58 3.96 8.17 1.23
C ALA A 58 2.74 9.06 0.92
N ILE A 59 2.80 9.86 -0.14
CA ILE A 59 1.66 10.69 -0.59
C ILE A 59 0.45 9.82 -0.95
N ILE A 60 0.66 8.72 -1.70
CA ILE A 60 -0.41 7.79 -2.08
C ILE A 60 -1.04 7.16 -0.84
N CYS A 61 -0.22 6.71 0.11
CA CYS A 61 -0.70 6.12 1.37
C CYS A 61 -1.55 7.12 2.18
N VAL A 62 -1.04 8.33 2.38
CA VAL A 62 -1.76 9.39 3.11
C VAL A 62 -3.07 9.75 2.40
N GLY A 63 -3.05 9.92 1.08
CA GLY A 63 -4.25 10.22 0.30
C GLY A 63 -5.30 9.12 0.39
N SER A 64 -4.87 7.86 0.43
CA SER A 64 -5.76 6.69 0.57
C SER A 64 -6.45 6.67 1.94
N VAL A 65 -5.70 6.96 3.00
CA VAL A 65 -6.23 7.07 4.38
C VAL A 65 -7.20 8.23 4.51
N ILE A 66 -6.85 9.42 3.98
CA ILE A 66 -7.74 10.59 4.00
C ILE A 66 -9.04 10.29 3.25
N ASN A 67 -8.97 9.71 2.05
CA ASN A 67 -10.16 9.33 1.29
C ASN A 67 -11.04 8.32 2.05
N PHE A 68 -10.42 7.35 2.73
CA PHE A 68 -11.16 6.39 3.55
C PHE A 68 -11.85 7.06 4.74
N PHE A 69 -11.16 7.94 5.47
CA PHE A 69 -11.73 8.67 6.61
C PHE A 69 -12.74 9.74 6.23
N ALA A 70 -12.67 10.29 5.01
CA ALA A 70 -13.70 11.19 4.50
C ALA A 70 -15.03 10.49 4.21
N ARG A 71 -15.00 9.18 3.94
CA ARG A 71 -16.18 8.37 3.59
C ARG A 71 -16.71 7.56 4.76
N TYR A 72 -15.85 7.18 5.70
CA TYR A 72 -16.17 6.27 6.79
C TYR A 72 -15.75 6.84 8.13
N SER A 73 -16.57 6.58 9.16
CA SER A 73 -16.16 6.83 10.54
C SER A 73 -14.96 5.95 10.87
N VAL A 74 -13.96 6.53 11.55
CA VAL A 74 -12.76 5.81 11.95
C VAL A 74 -13.15 4.71 12.93
N ASN A 75 -13.12 3.46 12.47
CA ASN A 75 -13.37 2.29 13.29
C ASN A 75 -12.23 1.28 13.14
N LEU A 76 -11.23 1.40 14.01
CA LEU A 76 -10.06 0.53 14.02
C LEU A 76 -10.40 -0.94 14.35
N LYS A 77 -11.62 -1.25 14.78
CA LYS A 77 -12.08 -2.64 15.00
C LYS A 77 -12.46 -3.35 13.69
N GLN A 78 -12.56 -2.63 12.56
CA GLN A 78 -12.92 -3.17 11.25
C GLN A 78 -11.70 -3.34 10.33
N VAL A 79 -10.59 -3.86 10.85
CA VAL A 79 -9.33 -4.07 10.09
C VAL A 79 -9.55 -4.89 8.82
N ASN A 80 -10.41 -5.91 8.87
CA ASN A 80 -10.72 -6.74 7.70
C ASN A 80 -11.39 -5.95 6.57
N ARG A 81 -12.19 -4.93 6.88
CA ARG A 81 -12.77 -4.04 5.86
C ARG A 81 -11.73 -3.08 5.29
N ILE A 82 -10.83 -2.59 6.15
CA ILE A 82 -9.73 -1.71 5.74
C ILE A 82 -8.77 -2.48 4.81
N ALA A 83 -8.39 -3.69 5.17
CA ALA A 83 -7.44 -4.51 4.42
C ALA A 83 -8.06 -5.24 3.22
N GLY A 84 -9.23 -5.84 3.43
CA GLY A 84 -9.94 -6.64 2.42
C GLY A 84 -10.59 -5.81 1.33
N GLY A 85 -10.87 -4.53 1.62
CA GLY A 85 -11.67 -3.68 0.77
C GLY A 85 -13.14 -3.87 1.13
N GLY A 86 -13.93 -2.84 0.89
CA GLY A 86 -15.37 -2.90 1.03
C GLY A 86 -16.02 -3.29 -0.29
N VAL A 87 -17.08 -2.57 -0.65
CA VAL A 87 -17.88 -2.84 -1.84
C VAL A 87 -17.16 -2.31 -3.07
N TYR A 88 -17.05 -3.11 -4.12
CA TYR A 88 -16.48 -2.65 -5.38
C TYR A 88 -17.32 -1.51 -5.99
N GLY A 89 -16.66 -0.46 -6.48
CA GLY A 89 -17.31 0.69 -7.11
C GLY A 89 -17.77 1.77 -6.13
N THR A 90 -17.56 1.59 -4.81
CA THR A 90 -17.85 2.62 -3.81
C THR A 90 -16.61 3.43 -3.40
N GLY A 91 -15.43 3.05 -3.91
CA GLY A 91 -14.14 3.66 -3.58
C GLY A 91 -13.48 3.04 -2.35
N ASP A 92 -14.04 1.98 -1.78
CA ASP A 92 -13.48 1.24 -0.63
C ASP A 92 -12.26 0.42 -1.08
N GLU A 93 -12.30 -0.03 -2.33
CA GLU A 93 -11.22 -0.75 -3.01
C GLU A 93 -9.92 0.05 -3.09
N ILE A 94 -9.99 1.40 -3.01
CA ILE A 94 -8.81 2.28 -3.05
C ILE A 94 -7.85 1.95 -1.91
N MET A 95 -8.37 1.66 -0.70
CA MET A 95 -7.52 1.30 0.44
C MET A 95 -6.80 -0.03 0.16
N THR A 96 -7.50 -1.04 -0.32
CA THR A 96 -6.91 -2.34 -0.68
C THR A 96 -5.88 -2.23 -1.79
N TYR A 97 -6.17 -1.42 -2.83
CA TYR A 97 -5.23 -1.17 -3.91
C TYR A 97 -3.99 -0.44 -3.40
N SER A 98 -4.15 0.51 -2.48
CA SER A 98 -3.05 1.21 -1.82
C SER A 98 -2.19 0.26 -0.97
N ILE A 99 -2.81 -0.68 -0.25
CA ILE A 99 -2.10 -1.73 0.49
C ILE A 99 -1.31 -2.64 -0.48
N CYS A 100 -1.93 -3.10 -1.58
CA CYS A 100 -1.25 -3.92 -2.58
C CYS A 100 -0.10 -3.15 -3.26
N TYR A 101 -0.32 -1.88 -3.58
CA TYR A 101 0.70 -0.97 -4.09
C TYR A 101 1.86 -0.83 -3.09
N SER A 102 1.54 -0.71 -1.80
CA SER A 102 2.52 -0.59 -0.72
C SER A 102 3.38 -1.84 -0.56
N LEU A 103 2.80 -3.04 -0.70
CA LEU A 103 3.54 -4.30 -0.71
C LEU A 103 4.50 -4.40 -1.90
N GLY A 104 4.06 -3.96 -3.09
CA GLY A 104 4.93 -3.88 -4.26
C GLY A 104 6.05 -2.86 -4.10
N TYR A 105 5.75 -1.68 -3.54
CA TYR A 105 6.74 -0.66 -3.22
C TYR A 105 7.76 -1.17 -2.21
N PHE A 106 7.30 -1.84 -1.15
CA PHE A 106 8.17 -2.46 -0.13
C PHE A 106 9.14 -3.46 -0.75
N THR A 107 8.65 -4.31 -1.65
CA THR A 107 9.49 -5.28 -2.38
C THR A 107 10.50 -4.57 -3.27
N TYR A 108 10.07 -3.52 -4.00
CA TYR A 108 10.94 -2.69 -4.81
C TYR A 108 12.05 -2.03 -3.97
N ASP A 109 11.71 -1.43 -2.82
CA ASP A 109 12.65 -0.72 -1.96
C ASP A 109 13.68 -1.69 -1.35
N LEU A 110 13.24 -2.90 -0.97
CA LEU A 110 14.14 -3.99 -0.56
C LEU A 110 15.11 -4.37 -1.68
N LEU A 111 14.63 -4.56 -2.91
CA LEU A 111 15.50 -4.85 -4.06
C LEU A 111 16.51 -3.72 -4.28
N LEU A 112 16.06 -2.47 -4.18
CA LEU A 112 16.92 -1.30 -4.35
C LEU A 112 18.05 -1.26 -3.30
N MET A 113 17.76 -1.63 -2.04
CA MET A 113 18.75 -1.76 -0.98
C MET A 113 19.77 -2.88 -1.24
N LEU A 114 19.36 -3.96 -1.91
CA LEU A 114 20.26 -5.05 -2.31
C LEU A 114 21.19 -4.62 -3.45
N PHE A 115 20.68 -3.88 -4.43
CA PHE A 115 21.46 -3.42 -5.59
C PHE A 115 22.34 -2.20 -5.29
N TYR A 116 21.89 -1.28 -4.45
CA TYR A 116 22.58 -0.02 -4.18
C TYR A 116 22.90 0.13 -2.69
N LYS A 117 24.17 -0.12 -2.34
CA LYS A 117 24.65 0.00 -0.95
C LYS A 117 24.37 1.37 -0.33
N SER A 118 24.33 2.44 -1.13
CA SER A 118 24.03 3.80 -0.68
C SER A 118 22.59 3.99 -0.19
N VAL A 119 21.65 3.16 -0.65
CA VAL A 119 20.23 3.17 -0.24
C VAL A 119 20.03 2.44 1.10
N ARG A 120 20.90 1.47 1.40
CA ARG A 120 20.84 0.63 2.59
C ARG A 120 21.38 1.35 3.84
N THR A 121 20.64 2.34 4.31
CA THR A 121 20.92 3.04 5.57
C THR A 121 20.38 2.24 6.77
N THR A 122 20.89 2.52 7.97
CA THR A 122 20.36 1.92 9.22
C THR A 122 18.87 2.22 9.41
N ALA A 123 18.44 3.44 9.08
CA ALA A 123 17.04 3.84 9.19
C ALA A 123 16.15 3.03 8.21
N THR A 124 16.59 2.88 6.96
CA THR A 124 15.85 2.11 5.94
C THR A 124 15.75 0.62 6.31
N LEU A 125 16.83 0.04 6.85
CA LEU A 125 16.84 -1.34 7.35
C LEU A 125 15.91 -1.53 8.55
N ALA A 126 15.98 -0.64 9.54
CA ALA A 126 15.10 -0.69 10.71
C ALA A 126 13.62 -0.58 10.30
N HIS A 127 13.30 0.34 9.38
CA HIS A 127 11.95 0.45 8.80
C HIS A 127 11.49 -0.87 8.19
N HIS A 128 12.31 -1.51 7.35
CA HIS A 128 11.93 -2.78 6.71
C HIS A 128 11.73 -3.92 7.72
N ILE A 129 12.58 -4.01 8.74
CA ILE A 129 12.44 -5.01 9.81
C ILE A 129 11.13 -4.79 10.57
N ILE A 130 10.81 -3.56 10.96
CA ILE A 130 9.57 -3.23 11.69
C ILE A 130 8.34 -3.62 10.86
N ILE A 131 8.33 -3.29 9.57
CA ILE A 131 7.22 -3.63 8.68
C ILE A 131 7.08 -5.15 8.51
N LEU A 132 8.18 -5.89 8.31
CA LEU A 132 8.14 -7.36 8.25
C LEU A 132 7.62 -7.98 9.54
N LEU A 133 8.07 -7.49 10.70
CA LEU A 133 7.59 -7.96 12.00
C LEU A 133 6.10 -7.66 12.19
N ALA A 134 5.62 -6.51 11.72
CA ALA A 134 4.20 -6.17 11.76
C ALA A 134 3.34 -7.12 10.90
N PHE A 135 3.87 -7.62 9.77
CA PHE A 135 3.20 -8.66 8.98
C PHE A 135 3.24 -10.05 9.62
N TYR A 136 4.30 -10.39 10.36
CA TYR A 136 4.45 -11.68 11.03
C TYR A 136 3.70 -11.79 12.37
N ALA A 137 3.46 -10.66 13.03
CA ALA A 137 2.80 -10.60 14.34
C ALA A 137 1.28 -10.38 14.27
N GLY A 138 0.73 -10.15 13.07
CA GLY A 138 -0.71 -10.08 12.80
C GLY A 138 -1.29 -11.42 12.41
#